data_AF-A0A8T4QWW7-F1
#
_entry.id   AF-A0A8T4QWW7-F1
#
_cell.length_a   1.000
_cell.length_b   1.000
_cell.length_c   1.000
_cell.angle_alpha   90.00
_cell.angle_beta   90.00
_cell.angle_gamma   90.00
#
_symmetry.space_group_name_H-M   'P 1'
#
loop_
_entity.id
_entity.type
_entity.pdbx_description
1 polymer ?
#
loop_
_entity_poly.entity_id
_entity_poly.type
_entity_poly.pdbx_seq_one_letter_code
_entity_poly.pdbx_strand_id
1 'polypeptide(L)'
;MENFREALKRLEKSNHAALAHFFTLVTGENKHSPWDIGFYHAEEDKLTVFSMKEIIEVRPSLEVFKNEGEVPILDLENVKLTLKDGEQKLTEYLAEENFGGKILHGMAILQKLDGRNIWNISKFSSTLLVFNVKVNAENGEVISKEKESFMG
;
A
#
# COMPACT_ATOMS: atom_id res chain seq x y z
N MET A 1 -8.97 -0.19 -16.55
CA MET A 1 -8.01 0.75 -15.92
C MET A 1 -8.25 2.21 -16.30
N GLU A 2 -8.74 2.51 -17.51
CA GLU A 2 -8.91 3.90 -18.01
C GLU A 2 -9.93 4.75 -17.20
N ASN A 3 -11.10 4.19 -16.89
CA ASN A 3 -12.12 4.86 -16.05
C ASN A 3 -11.64 5.17 -14.61
N PHE A 4 -10.65 4.42 -14.10
CA PHE A 4 -10.17 4.57 -12.73
C PHE A 4 -9.22 5.74 -12.58
N ARG A 5 -8.25 5.87 -13.50
CA ARG A 5 -7.32 7.01 -13.54
C ARG A 5 -8.07 8.33 -13.74
N GLU A 6 -9.13 8.31 -14.55
CA GLU A 6 -9.94 9.51 -14.79
C GLU A 6 -10.77 9.90 -13.55
N ALA A 7 -11.33 8.93 -12.82
CA ALA A 7 -12.02 9.18 -11.56
C ALA A 7 -11.09 9.75 -10.48
N LEU A 8 -9.86 9.24 -10.37
CA LEU A 8 -8.83 9.76 -9.46
C LEU A 8 -8.45 11.20 -9.80
N LYS A 9 -8.20 11.50 -11.09
CA LYS A 9 -7.90 12.87 -11.54
C LYS A 9 -9.04 13.85 -11.25
N ARG A 10 -10.30 13.38 -11.31
CA ARG A 10 -11.46 14.20 -10.94
C ARG A 10 -11.49 14.49 -9.44
N LEU A 11 -11.20 13.50 -8.61
CA LEU A 11 -11.12 13.66 -7.14
C LEU A 11 -9.99 14.59 -6.70
N GLU A 12 -8.79 14.47 -7.29
CA GLU A 12 -7.66 15.38 -7.03
C GLU A 12 -8.02 16.83 -7.39
N LYS A 13 -8.59 17.03 -8.59
CA LYS A 13 -8.96 18.36 -9.07
C LYS A 13 -10.09 19.01 -8.28
N SER A 14 -11.05 18.22 -7.77
CA SER A 14 -12.19 18.77 -7.05
C SER A 14 -11.88 19.15 -5.61
N ASN A 15 -10.83 18.58 -5.00
CA ASN A 15 -10.67 18.58 -3.54
C ASN A 15 -9.38 19.23 -3.03
N HIS A 16 -8.57 19.85 -3.90
CA HIS A 16 -7.25 20.42 -3.55
C HIS A 16 -6.38 19.42 -2.75
N ALA A 17 -6.51 18.14 -3.09
CA ALA A 17 -5.93 17.04 -2.35
C ALA A 17 -4.97 16.27 -3.24
N ALA A 18 -3.85 15.85 -2.65
CA ALA A 18 -2.81 15.13 -3.35
C ALA A 18 -2.87 13.64 -2.97
N LEU A 19 -2.75 12.75 -3.96
CA LEU A 19 -2.79 11.31 -3.72
C LEU A 19 -1.62 10.88 -2.83
N ALA A 20 -1.93 10.23 -1.72
CA ALA A 20 -0.94 9.80 -0.72
C ALA A 20 -0.65 8.30 -0.83
N HIS A 21 -1.69 7.47 -0.95
CA HIS A 21 -1.50 6.02 -1.00
C HIS A 21 -2.67 5.24 -1.60
N PHE A 22 -2.39 3.98 -1.93
CA PHE A 22 -3.37 2.92 -2.13
C PHE A 22 -3.13 1.82 -1.11
N PHE A 23 -4.18 1.39 -0.41
CA PHE A 23 -4.13 0.34 0.59
C PHE A 23 -5.16 -0.74 0.28
N THR A 24 -4.81 -2.00 0.53
CA THR A 24 -5.76 -3.11 0.54
C THR A 24 -5.34 -4.21 1.50
N LEU A 25 -6.33 -4.95 2.00
CA LEU A 25 -6.10 -6.20 2.71
C LEU A 25 -5.99 -7.35 1.71
N VAL A 26 -4.95 -8.16 1.87
CA VAL A 26 -4.74 -9.38 1.08
C VAL A 26 -5.36 -10.55 1.85
N THR A 27 -6.42 -11.14 1.29
CA THR A 27 -7.24 -12.17 1.94
C THR A 27 -7.11 -13.52 1.22
N GLY A 28 -5.96 -14.17 1.37
CA GLY A 28 -5.64 -15.44 0.70
C GLY A 28 -4.98 -15.25 -0.67
N GLU A 29 -4.91 -16.31 -1.48
CA GLU A 29 -4.26 -16.26 -2.79
C GLU A 29 -5.08 -15.44 -3.80
N ASN A 30 -4.54 -14.29 -4.21
CA ASN A 30 -5.10 -13.40 -5.25
C ASN A 30 -6.49 -12.80 -4.94
N LYS A 31 -6.87 -12.73 -3.66
CA LYS A 31 -8.09 -12.04 -3.23
C LYS A 31 -7.72 -10.83 -2.39
N HIS A 32 -8.34 -9.70 -2.71
CA HIS A 32 -8.11 -8.45 -2.01
C HIS A 32 -9.45 -7.87 -1.57
N SER A 33 -9.43 -7.21 -0.42
CA SER A 33 -10.52 -6.32 -0.05
C SER A 33 -10.60 -5.15 -1.04
N PRO A 34 -11.74 -4.43 -1.08
CA PRO A 34 -11.82 -3.13 -1.71
C PRO A 34 -10.62 -2.24 -1.38
N TRP A 35 -10.14 -1.50 -2.38
CA TRP A 35 -9.04 -0.57 -2.19
C TRP A 35 -9.49 0.63 -1.37
N ASP A 36 -8.68 1.00 -0.38
CA ASP A 36 -8.75 2.27 0.32
C ASP A 36 -7.71 3.21 -0.32
N ILE A 37 -8.16 4.39 -0.75
CA ILE A 37 -7.31 5.36 -1.45
C ILE A 37 -7.23 6.63 -0.60
N GLY A 38 -6.01 6.94 -0.15
CA GLY A 38 -5.75 8.08 0.71
C GLY A 38 -5.37 9.33 -0.10
N PHE A 39 -6.01 10.45 0.18
CA PHE A 39 -5.67 11.77 -0.33
C PHE A 39 -5.32 12.69 0.82
N TYR A 40 -4.21 13.41 0.69
CA TYR A 40 -3.73 14.38 1.67
C TYR A 40 -4.16 15.79 1.31
N HIS A 41 -4.73 16.49 2.28
CA HIS A 41 -5.15 17.87 2.22
C HIS A 41 -4.13 18.75 2.95
N ALA A 42 -3.26 19.41 2.20
CA ALA A 42 -2.17 20.21 2.77
C ALA A 42 -2.66 21.39 3.62
N GLU A 43 -3.77 22.03 3.24
CA GLU A 43 -4.34 23.17 3.96
C GLU A 43 -4.93 22.79 5.32
N GLU A 44 -5.50 21.59 5.44
CA GLU A 44 -6.15 21.11 6.66
C GLU A 44 -5.26 20.18 7.50
N ASP A 45 -4.10 19.79 6.96
CA ASP A 45 -3.24 18.73 7.49
C ASP A 45 -4.00 17.42 7.79
N LYS A 46 -4.82 16.99 6.83
CA LYS A 46 -5.71 15.83 6.99
C LYS A 46 -5.57 14.85 5.84
N LEU A 47 -5.80 13.58 6.15
CA LEU A 47 -5.95 12.53 5.14
C LEU A 47 -7.42 12.14 5.00
N THR A 48 -7.95 12.16 3.78
CA THR A 48 -9.26 11.60 3.45
C THR A 48 -9.08 10.26 2.75
N VAL A 49 -9.77 9.22 3.22
CA VAL A 49 -9.69 7.88 2.63
C VAL A 49 -11.01 7.54 1.95
N PHE A 50 -10.92 7.15 0.68
CA PHE A 50 -12.04 6.65 -0.10
C PHE A 50 -11.96 5.13 -0.21
N SER A 51 -12.92 4.43 0.36
CA SER A 51 -13.07 2.98 0.16
C SER A 51 -13.81 2.70 -1.14
N MET A 52 -13.18 1.96 -2.07
CA MET A 52 -13.77 1.51 -3.33
C MET A 52 -14.75 0.33 -3.16
N LYS A 53 -15.77 0.50 -2.34
CA LYS A 53 -16.90 -0.44 -2.24
C LYS A 53 -17.97 -0.08 -3.27
N GLU A 54 -19.11 -0.79 -3.27
CA GLU A 54 -20.29 -0.40 -4.07
C GLU A 54 -20.82 1.00 -3.72
N ILE A 55 -20.49 1.50 -2.52
CA ILE A 55 -20.72 2.87 -2.08
C ILE A 55 -19.37 3.44 -1.62
N ILE A 56 -19.00 4.61 -2.14
CA ILE A 56 -17.80 5.33 -1.69
C ILE A 56 -18.03 5.79 -0.25
N GLU A 57 -17.30 5.19 0.68
CA GLU A 57 -17.32 5.55 2.10
C GLU A 57 -16.14 6.49 2.38
N VAL A 58 -16.42 7.69 2.87
CA VAL A 58 -15.41 8.65 3.31
C VAL A 58 -15.17 8.42 4.80
N ARG A 59 -13.98 7.93 5.16
CA ARG A 59 -13.61 7.80 6.58
C ARG A 59 -13.05 9.11 7.10
N PRO A 60 -13.42 9.54 8.33
CA PRO A 60 -12.92 10.76 8.92
C PRO A 60 -11.40 10.71 9.09
N SER A 61 -10.82 11.90 9.04
CA SER A 61 -9.39 12.16 8.95
C SER A 61 -8.57 11.49 10.05
N LEU A 62 -7.55 10.73 9.64
CA LEU A 62 -6.52 10.18 10.52
C LEU A 62 -5.32 11.13 10.57
N GLU A 63 -4.66 11.23 11.72
CA GLU A 63 -3.38 11.95 11.84
C GLU A 63 -2.36 11.33 10.88
N VAL A 64 -1.69 12.18 10.10
CA VAL A 64 -0.70 11.72 9.12
C VAL A 64 0.64 11.52 9.83
N PHE A 65 1.19 10.31 9.77
CA PHE A 65 2.57 10.08 10.19
C PHE A 65 3.52 10.82 9.24
N LYS A 66 4.09 11.93 9.71
CA LYS A 66 5.08 12.72 8.99
C LYS A 66 6.47 12.40 9.53
N ASN A 67 7.33 11.83 8.68
CA ASN A 67 8.76 11.93 8.89
C ASN A 67 9.20 13.20 8.13
N GLU A 68 9.68 14.21 8.86
CA GLU A 68 10.34 15.41 8.28
C GLU A 68 9.45 16.49 7.62
N GLY A 69 8.17 16.57 7.98
CA GLY A 69 7.36 17.79 7.79
C GLY A 69 6.51 17.86 6.51
N GLU A 70 6.76 17.03 5.51
CA GLU A 70 5.92 16.92 4.31
C GLU A 70 5.32 15.53 4.15
N VAL A 71 4.06 15.45 3.71
CA VAL A 71 3.43 14.17 3.41
C VAL A 71 3.87 13.71 2.02
N PRO A 72 4.49 12.52 1.90
CA PRO A 72 4.94 12.04 0.60
C PRO A 72 3.77 11.83 -0.36
N ILE A 73 3.79 12.56 -1.48
CA ILE A 73 2.75 12.48 -2.52
C ILE A 73 3.11 11.41 -3.52
N LEU A 74 2.21 10.44 -3.71
CA LEU A 74 2.37 9.34 -4.63
C LEU A 74 2.25 9.82 -6.08
N ASP A 75 3.21 9.42 -6.92
CA ASP A 75 3.21 9.72 -8.34
C ASP A 75 2.94 8.46 -9.15
N LEU A 76 1.72 8.35 -9.66
CA LEU A 76 1.28 7.19 -10.45
C LEU A 76 1.90 7.12 -11.85
N GLU A 77 2.49 8.19 -12.38
CA GLU A 77 3.06 8.17 -13.73
C GLU A 77 4.29 7.26 -13.80
N ASN A 78 5.03 7.18 -12.70
CA ASN A 78 6.26 6.39 -12.60
C ASN A 78 6.03 4.95 -12.10
N VAL A 79 4.83 4.62 -11.60
CA VAL A 79 4.51 3.27 -11.14
C VAL A 79 4.33 2.31 -12.32
N LYS A 80 5.28 1.38 -12.47
CA LYS A 80 5.30 0.37 -13.55
C LYS A 80 4.91 -1.02 -13.09
N LEU A 81 5.06 -1.30 -11.80
CA LEU A 81 4.72 -2.59 -11.20
C LEU A 81 3.34 -2.60 -10.57
N THR A 82 2.68 -3.74 -10.75
CA THR A 82 1.39 -4.05 -10.14
C THR A 82 1.60 -4.65 -8.74
N LEU A 83 0.51 -4.71 -7.96
CA LEU A 83 0.52 -5.42 -6.68
C LEU A 83 1.00 -6.87 -6.83
N LYS A 84 0.57 -7.56 -7.90
CA LYS A 84 0.93 -8.96 -8.16
C LYS A 84 2.44 -9.14 -8.29
N ASP A 85 3.14 -8.19 -8.91
CA ASP A 85 4.60 -8.24 -9.05
C ASP A 85 5.28 -8.15 -7.67
N GLY A 86 4.77 -7.29 -6.79
CA GLY A 86 5.25 -7.20 -5.41
C GLY A 86 4.91 -8.45 -4.58
N GLU A 87 3.72 -9.03 -4.74
CA GLU A 87 3.33 -10.27 -4.07
C GLU A 87 4.20 -11.45 -4.49
N GLN A 88 4.64 -11.47 -5.74
CA GLN A 88 5.62 -12.43 -6.22
C GLN A 88 6.95 -12.28 -5.46
N LYS A 89 7.45 -11.06 -5.23
CA LYS A 89 8.67 -10.82 -4.43
C LYS A 89 8.55 -11.30 -2.98
N LEU A 90 7.39 -11.11 -2.36
CA LEU A 90 7.14 -11.65 -1.02
C LEU A 90 7.06 -13.19 -1.03
N THR A 91 6.54 -13.79 -2.10
CA THR A 91 6.48 -15.25 -2.25
C THR A 91 7.86 -15.85 -2.44
N GLU A 92 8.71 -15.21 -3.26
CA GLU A 92 10.13 -15.54 -3.39
C GLU A 92 10.84 -15.46 -2.03
N TYR A 93 10.59 -14.41 -1.25
CA TYR A 93 11.17 -14.27 0.09
C TYR A 93 10.71 -15.38 1.08
N LEU A 94 9.43 -15.73 1.09
CA LEU A 94 8.93 -16.83 1.94
C LEU A 94 9.59 -18.17 1.58
N ALA A 95 9.86 -18.41 0.29
CA ALA A 95 10.57 -19.60 -0.17
C ALA A 95 12.04 -19.59 0.26
N GLU A 96 12.73 -18.44 0.17
CA GLU A 96 14.11 -18.27 0.67
C GLU A 96 14.22 -18.56 2.17
N GLU A 97 13.22 -18.13 2.95
CA GLU A 97 13.13 -18.39 4.39
C GLU A 97 12.75 -19.86 4.73
N ASN A 98 12.51 -20.69 3.71
CA ASN A 98 11.98 -22.05 3.85
C ASN A 98 10.73 -22.10 4.76
N PHE A 99 9.87 -21.08 4.66
CA PHE A 99 8.72 -20.95 5.55
C PHE A 99 7.62 -21.95 5.16
N GLY A 100 7.49 -23.02 5.94
CA GLY A 100 6.45 -24.05 5.74
C GLY A 100 5.13 -23.79 6.48
N GLY A 101 5.02 -22.67 7.21
CA GLY A 101 3.81 -22.36 7.97
C GLY A 101 2.67 -21.80 7.10
N LYS A 102 1.48 -21.74 7.69
CA LYS A 102 0.30 -21.21 6.98
C LYS A 102 0.31 -19.68 6.98
N ILE A 103 0.18 -19.07 5.81
CA ILE A 103 -0.14 -17.65 5.67
C ILE A 103 -1.64 -17.45 5.87
N LEU A 104 -2.03 -16.47 6.68
CA LEU A 104 -3.43 -16.15 6.99
C LEU A 104 -3.95 -15.03 6.10
N HIS A 105 -3.48 -13.81 6.39
CA HIS A 105 -3.88 -12.58 5.72
C HIS A 105 -2.66 -11.69 5.56
N GLY A 106 -2.82 -10.60 4.84
CA GLY A 106 -1.78 -9.60 4.65
C GLY A 106 -2.37 -8.23 4.39
N MET A 107 -1.48 -7.30 4.13
CA MET A 107 -1.82 -5.98 3.65
C MET A 107 -0.81 -5.56 2.60
N ALA A 108 -1.25 -4.72 1.69
CA ALA A 108 -0.39 -4.07 0.73
C ALA A 108 -0.70 -2.59 0.71
N ILE A 109 0.35 -1.79 0.71
CA ILE A 109 0.27 -0.34 0.53
C ILE A 109 1.24 0.10 -0.57
N LEU A 110 0.72 0.84 -1.54
CA LEU A 110 1.52 1.62 -2.47
C LEU A 110 1.53 3.06 -1.97
N GLN A 111 2.71 3.55 -1.64
CA GLN A 111 2.91 4.90 -1.11
C GLN A 111 4.27 5.43 -1.54
N LYS A 112 4.48 6.74 -1.42
CA LYS A 112 5.82 7.30 -1.57
C LYS A 112 6.56 7.21 -0.24
N LEU A 113 7.79 6.69 -0.27
CA LEU A 113 8.69 6.62 0.87
C LEU A 113 10.10 6.95 0.40
N ASP A 114 10.78 7.86 1.10
CA ASP A 114 12.14 8.32 0.77
C ASP A 114 12.28 8.75 -0.70
N GLY A 115 11.26 9.47 -1.21
CA GLY A 115 11.22 9.96 -2.59
C GLY A 115 10.86 8.92 -3.65
N ARG A 116 10.62 7.65 -3.29
CA ARG A 116 10.35 6.55 -4.22
C ARG A 116 8.92 6.02 -4.07
N ASN A 117 8.31 5.60 -5.16
CA ASN A 117 7.05 4.86 -5.11
C ASN A 117 7.34 3.41 -4.66
N ILE A 118 6.81 3.01 -3.50
CA ILE A 118 7.11 1.71 -2.88
C ILE A 118 5.83 0.89 -2.72
N TRP A 119 5.86 -0.35 -3.19
CA TRP A 119 4.98 -1.41 -2.71
C TRP A 119 5.53 -1.96 -1.41
N ASN A 120 4.81 -1.73 -0.31
CA ASN A 120 5.10 -2.32 0.99
C ASN A 120 4.05 -3.39 1.28
N ILE A 121 4.47 -4.65 1.31
CA ILE A 121 3.58 -5.81 1.35
C ILE A 121 3.93 -6.66 2.56
N SER A 122 2.95 -6.86 3.44
CA SER A 122 3.08 -7.70 4.63
C SER A 122 2.17 -8.92 4.55
N LYS A 123 2.67 -10.08 4.98
CA LYS A 123 1.88 -11.29 5.24
C LYS A 123 2.07 -11.75 6.68
N PHE A 124 0.95 -12.10 7.31
CA PHE A 124 0.87 -12.62 8.67
C PHE A 124 0.71 -14.13 8.62
N SER A 125 1.54 -14.84 9.37
CA SER A 125 1.44 -16.30 9.49
C SER A 125 0.60 -16.73 10.68
N SER A 126 0.18 -18.01 10.68
CA SER A 126 -0.47 -18.64 11.83
C SER A 126 0.45 -18.82 13.04
N THR A 127 1.77 -18.64 12.85
CA THR A 127 2.78 -18.72 13.92
C THR A 127 3.17 -17.33 14.42
N LEU A 128 2.33 -16.31 14.18
CA LEU A 128 2.56 -14.92 14.61
C LEU A 128 3.85 -14.30 14.07
N LEU A 129 4.32 -14.78 12.91
CA LEU A 129 5.39 -14.13 12.16
C LEU A 129 4.80 -13.15 11.15
N VAL A 130 5.47 -12.01 11.01
CA VAL A 130 5.20 -11.03 9.97
C VAL A 130 6.34 -11.07 8.98
N PHE A 131 6.01 -11.29 7.71
CA PHE A 131 6.96 -11.16 6.62
C PHE A 131 6.61 -9.91 5.84
N ASN A 132 7.55 -9.00 5.74
CA ASN A 132 7.40 -7.74 5.04
C ASN A 132 8.41 -7.62 3.91
N VAL A 133 7.97 -7.14 2.75
CA VAL A 133 8.85 -6.79 1.64
C VAL A 133 8.47 -5.41 1.13
N LYS A 134 9.49 -4.55 0.99
CA LYS A 134 9.38 -3.25 0.31
C LYS A 134 10.01 -3.37 -1.07
N VAL A 135 9.25 -3.05 -2.12
CA VAL A 135 9.67 -3.13 -3.52
C VAL A 135 9.48 -1.77 -4.18
N ASN A 136 10.50 -1.28 -4.88
CA ASN A 136 10.37 -0.10 -5.71
C ASN A 136 9.41 -0.37 -6.87
N ALA A 137 8.30 0.36 -6.91
CA ALA A 137 7.21 0.17 -7.85
C ALA A 137 7.54 0.64 -9.28
N GLU A 138 8.68 1.29 -9.48
CA GLU A 138 9.13 1.79 -10.78
C GLU A 138 10.04 0.80 -11.51
N ASN A 139 10.87 0.06 -10.75
CA ASN A 139 11.94 -0.79 -11.31
C ASN A 139 11.96 -2.23 -10.77
N GLY A 140 11.22 -2.55 -9.71
CA GLY A 140 11.18 -3.89 -9.10
C GLY A 140 12.31 -4.25 -8.17
N GLU A 141 13.17 -3.28 -7.83
CA GLU A 141 14.21 -3.45 -6.83
C GLU A 141 13.60 -3.73 -5.45
N VAL A 142 14.08 -4.78 -4.78
CA VAL A 142 13.70 -5.04 -3.39
C VAL A 142 14.52 -4.13 -2.48
N ILE A 143 13.83 -3.22 -1.79
CA ILE A 143 14.42 -2.22 -0.89
C ILE A 143 14.68 -2.81 0.49
N SER A 144 13.74 -3.59 1.03
CA SER A 144 13.96 -4.34 2.27
C SER A 144 13.14 -5.62 2.31
N LYS A 145 13.63 -6.58 3.10
CA LYS A 145 12.97 -7.81 3.50
C LYS A 145 13.09 -7.91 5.01
N GLU A 146 11.97 -8.00 5.71
CA GLU A 146 11.92 -8.01 7.17
C GLU A 146 11.08 -9.20 7.64
N LYS A 147 11.56 -9.89 8.67
CA LYS A 147 10.83 -10.95 9.37
C LYS A 147 10.78 -10.63 10.85
N GLU A 148 9.59 -10.43 11.36
CA GLU A 148 9.35 -10.10 12.77
C GLU A 148 8.47 -11.15 13.44
N SER A 149 8.67 -11.34 14.73
CA SER A 149 7.82 -12.17 15.58
C SER A 149 7.05 -11.27 16.53
N PHE A 150 5.73 -11.46 16.63
CA PHE A 150 4.95 -10.79 17.69
C PHE A 150 5.22 -11.38 19.07
N MET A 151 5.84 -12.56 19.15
CA MET A 151 6.37 -13.11 20.38
C MET A 151 7.86 -12.74 20.43
N GLY A 152 8.16 -11.62 21.10
CA GLY A 152 9.53 -11.22 21.41
C GLY A 152 10.21 -12.20 22.36
#